data_AF-A0A542ESY5-F1
#
_entry.id   AF-A0A542ESY5-F1
#
_cell.length_a   1.000
_cell.length_b   1.000
_cell.length_c   1.000
_cell.angle_alpha   90.00
_cell.angle_beta   90.00
_cell.angle_gamma   90.00
#
_symmetry.space_group_name_H-M   'P 1'
#
loop_
_entity.id
_entity.type
_entity.pdbx_description
1 polymer ?
#
loop_
_entity_poly.entity_id
_entity_poly.type
_entity_poly.pdbx_seq_one_letter_code
_entity_poly.pdbx_strand_id
1 'polypeptide(L)'
;MPGGRAFYLTERLWKLSEGLPVESVPIDSIQEFDQDCWFGGRPVTCRMVAEHAARIHKADLRYPVILSADGRLMDGGHRIAKAWLSGATTIKTVRFPTDPAPDYIQPL
;
A
#
# COMPACT_ATOMS: atom_id res chain seq x y z
N MET A 1 0.94 -17.55 -3.31
CA MET A 1 1.49 -18.34 -4.42
C MET A 1 2.02 -19.65 -3.86
N PRO A 2 1.86 -20.79 -4.53
CA PRO A 2 2.50 -22.03 -4.10
C PRO A 2 4.02 -21.81 -3.93
N GLY A 3 4.54 -22.03 -2.72
CA GLY A 3 5.98 -22.11 -2.47
C GLY A 3 6.74 -20.82 -2.06
N GLY A 4 6.10 -19.68 -1.82
CA GLY A 4 6.84 -18.49 -1.37
C GLY A 4 6.06 -17.18 -1.21
N ARG A 5 6.74 -16.16 -0.68
CA ARG A 5 6.29 -14.76 -0.57
C ARG A 5 6.65 -14.00 -1.84
N ALA A 6 5.66 -13.37 -2.46
CA ALA A 6 5.84 -12.52 -3.63
C ALA A 6 6.36 -11.14 -3.22
N PHE A 7 7.29 -10.59 -4.01
CA PHE A 7 7.83 -9.25 -3.85
C PHE A 7 7.63 -8.44 -5.12
N TYR A 8 7.27 -7.18 -4.92
CA TYR A 8 7.01 -6.21 -5.97
C TYR A 8 7.85 -4.98 -5.73
N LEU A 9 8.62 -4.55 -6.73
CA LEU A 9 9.38 -3.31 -6.67
C LEU A 9 8.43 -2.13 -6.85
N THR A 10 8.44 -1.20 -5.89
CA THR A 10 7.51 -0.07 -5.87
C THR A 10 7.55 0.76 -7.14
N GLU A 11 8.76 1.05 -7.67
CA GLU A 11 8.92 1.82 -8.92
C GLU A 11 8.32 1.10 -10.14
N ARG A 12 8.35 -0.24 -10.16
CA ARG A 12 7.73 -1.02 -11.22
C ARG A 12 6.22 -1.01 -11.09
N LEU A 13 5.68 -1.10 -9.87
CA LEU A 13 4.25 -0.96 -9.63
C LEU A 13 3.74 0.39 -10.15
N TRP A 14 4.48 1.48 -9.91
CA TRP A 14 4.11 2.80 -10.42
C TRP A 14 3.95 2.77 -11.93
N LYS A 15 4.98 2.32 -12.67
CA LYS A 15 4.95 2.21 -14.13
C LYS A 15 3.82 1.32 -14.64
N LEU A 16 3.60 0.17 -14.03
CA LEU A 16 2.56 -0.77 -14.45
C LEU A 16 1.15 -0.23 -14.18
N SER A 17 1.00 0.62 -13.16
CA SER A 17 -0.28 1.22 -12.80
C SER A 17 -0.60 2.50 -13.57
N GLU A 18 0.33 3.02 -14.37
CA GLU A 18 0.12 4.24 -15.16
C GLU A 18 -1.06 4.08 -16.13
N GLY A 19 -1.96 5.07 -16.14
CA GLY A 19 -3.13 5.09 -17.02
C GLY A 19 -4.30 4.20 -16.56
N LEU A 20 -4.16 3.44 -15.46
CA LEU A 20 -5.29 2.75 -14.86
C LEU A 20 -6.36 3.76 -14.37
N PRO A 21 -7.65 3.40 -14.44
CA PRO A 21 -8.72 4.27 -13.97
C PRO A 21 -8.57 4.51 -12.46
N VAL A 22 -8.67 5.78 -12.07
CA VAL A 22 -8.66 6.17 -10.67
C VAL A 22 -10.07 6.02 -10.11
N GLU A 23 -10.20 5.25 -9.04
CA GLU A 23 -11.45 5.11 -8.28
C GLU A 23 -11.27 5.70 -6.87
N SER A 24 -12.39 6.04 -6.21
CA SER A 24 -12.40 6.43 -4.80
C SER A 24 -13.02 5.31 -4.00
N VAL A 25 -12.31 4.77 -3.01
CA VAL A 25 -12.79 3.67 -2.17
C VAL A 25 -12.81 4.06 -0.70
N PRO A 26 -13.68 3.46 0.14
CA PRO A 26 -13.62 3.62 1.58
C PRO A 26 -12.27 3.15 2.13
N ILE A 27 -11.67 3.91 3.04
CA ILE A 27 -10.40 3.50 3.69
C ILE A 27 -10.59 2.17 4.41
N ASP A 28 -11.73 1.99 5.09
CA ASP A 28 -12.09 0.77 5.82
C ASP A 28 -12.25 -0.47 4.93
N SER A 29 -12.29 -0.31 3.60
CA SER A 29 -12.28 -1.45 2.67
C SER A 29 -10.88 -2.03 2.42
N ILE A 30 -9.82 -1.34 2.84
CA ILE A 30 -8.42 -1.73 2.63
C ILE A 30 -7.89 -2.41 3.90
N GLN A 31 -8.00 -3.75 3.93
CA GLN A 31 -7.71 -4.56 5.11
C GLN A 31 -6.29 -4.35 5.66
N GLU A 32 -5.29 -4.14 4.80
CA GLU A 32 -3.92 -3.95 5.22
C GLU A 32 -3.69 -2.70 6.09
N PHE A 33 -4.64 -1.75 6.13
CA PHE A 33 -4.54 -0.60 7.01
C PHE A 33 -4.59 -0.99 8.50
N ASP A 34 -5.28 -2.09 8.83
CA ASP A 34 -5.37 -2.65 10.18
C ASP A 34 -4.42 -3.84 10.41
N GLN A 35 -3.50 -4.10 9.49
CA GLN A 35 -2.53 -5.20 9.59
C GLN A 35 -1.11 -4.70 9.81
N ASP A 36 -0.26 -5.54 10.40
CA ASP A 36 1.17 -5.25 10.50
C ASP A 36 1.86 -5.41 9.14
N CYS A 37 1.86 -4.31 8.38
CA CYS A 37 2.51 -4.19 7.09
C CYS A 37 3.87 -3.46 7.16
N TRP A 38 4.28 -2.98 8.33
CA TRP A 38 5.46 -2.11 8.51
C TRP A 38 6.56 -2.71 9.39
N PHE A 39 6.19 -3.49 10.40
CA PHE A 39 7.11 -3.92 11.45
C PHE A 39 7.36 -5.42 11.45
N GLY A 40 6.45 -6.22 10.90
CA GLY A 40 6.66 -7.65 10.69
C GLY A 40 6.77 -8.43 12.00
N GLY A 41 5.95 -8.09 12.99
CA GLY A 41 5.81 -8.79 14.27
C GLY A 41 6.91 -8.53 15.29
N ARG A 42 7.89 -7.66 14.98
CA ARG A 42 9.00 -7.33 15.89
C ARG A 42 8.57 -6.31 16.95
N PRO A 43 9.27 -6.25 18.11
CA PRO A 43 9.09 -5.16 19.06
C PRO A 43 9.27 -3.79 18.42
N VAL A 44 8.29 -2.90 18.62
CA VAL A 44 8.25 -1.56 18.03
C VAL A 44 8.71 -0.53 19.05
N THR A 45 9.61 0.37 18.63
CA THR A 45 10.08 1.49 19.45
C THR A 45 9.41 2.79 19.02
N CYS A 46 9.37 3.80 19.90
CA CYS A 46 8.87 5.13 19.55
C CYS A 46 9.63 5.76 18.37
N ARG A 47 10.93 5.44 18.20
CA ARG A 47 11.74 5.91 17.08
C ARG A 47 11.22 5.37 15.74
N MET A 48 10.91 4.08 15.68
CA MET A 48 10.35 3.44 14.48
C MET A 48 8.99 4.05 14.12
N VAL A 49 8.14 4.31 15.12
CA VAL A 49 6.85 4.99 14.89
C VAL A 49 7.07 6.40 14.33
N ALA A 50 8.01 7.18 14.90
CA ALA A 50 8.32 8.52 14.44
C ALA A 50 8.86 8.55 13.00
N GLU A 51 9.66 7.56 12.59
CA GLU A 51 10.14 7.41 11.21
C GLU A 51 8.98 7.18 10.24
N HIS A 52 8.01 6.34 10.61
CA HIS A 52 6.78 6.17 9.82
C HIS A 52 5.94 7.45 9.79
N ALA A 53 5.76 8.13 10.92
CA ALA A 53 5.05 9.41 10.98
C ALA A 53 5.65 10.47 10.05
N ALA A 54 6.98 10.57 9.97
CA ALA A 54 7.66 11.46 9.05
C ALA A 54 7.36 11.11 7.57
N ARG A 55 7.30 9.82 7.23
CA ARG A 55 6.94 9.35 5.87
C ARG A 55 5.48 9.62 5.55
N ILE A 56 4.57 9.40 6.52
CA ILE A 56 3.16 9.75 6.41
C ILE A 56 3.01 11.24 6.10
N HIS A 57 3.69 12.11 6.86
CA HIS A 57 3.61 13.56 6.63
C HIS A 57 4.09 13.96 5.23
N LYS A 58 5.17 13.33 4.74
CA LYS A 58 5.74 13.58 3.41
C LYS A 58 4.96 12.94 2.26
N ALA A 59 4.05 12.00 2.52
CA ALA A 59 3.30 11.32 1.49
C ALA A 59 2.43 12.31 0.69
N ASP A 60 2.40 12.16 -0.63
CA ASP A 60 1.65 13.04 -1.53
C ASP A 60 0.33 12.38 -1.95
N LEU A 61 -0.79 13.00 -1.58
CA LEU A 61 -2.14 12.50 -1.86
C LEU A 61 -2.59 12.77 -3.31
N ARG A 62 -1.78 13.44 -4.13
CA ARG A 62 -2.04 13.57 -5.58
C ARG A 62 -1.91 12.23 -6.30
N TYR A 63 -1.13 11.30 -5.76
CA TYR A 63 -0.92 9.97 -6.33
C TYR A 63 -1.83 8.93 -5.66
N PRO A 64 -2.49 8.05 -6.43
CA PRO A 64 -3.38 7.04 -5.88
C PRO A 64 -2.63 5.95 -5.08
N VAL A 65 -3.37 5.24 -4.23
CA VAL A 65 -2.96 3.96 -3.64
C VAL A 65 -3.08 2.87 -4.70
N ILE A 66 -2.19 1.88 -4.70
CA ILE A 66 -2.19 0.80 -5.69
C ILE A 66 -2.74 -0.47 -5.05
N LEU A 67 -3.81 -1.00 -5.64
CA LEU A 67 -4.45 -2.24 -5.24
C LEU A 67 -4.21 -3.33 -6.28
N SER A 68 -4.05 -4.54 -5.79
CA SER A 68 -4.10 -5.78 -6.57
C SER A 68 -5.52 -6.06 -7.08
N ALA A 69 -5.67 -7.05 -7.95
CA ALA A 69 -6.95 -7.39 -8.58
C ALA A 69 -8.03 -7.80 -7.57
N ASP A 70 -7.64 -8.45 -6.47
CA ASP A 70 -8.54 -8.83 -5.38
C ASP A 70 -8.72 -7.72 -4.31
N GLY A 71 -8.13 -6.53 -4.53
CA GLY A 71 -8.30 -5.36 -3.69
C GLY A 71 -7.30 -5.22 -2.55
N ARG A 72 -6.29 -6.10 -2.46
CA ARG A 72 -5.23 -5.99 -1.44
C ARG A 72 -4.25 -4.87 -1.73
N LEU A 73 -3.75 -4.24 -0.68
CA LEU A 73 -2.78 -3.16 -0.77
C LEU A 73 -1.43 -3.63 -1.34
N MET A 74 -0.99 -3.02 -2.45
CA MET A 74 0.35 -3.23 -3.01
C MET A 74 1.30 -2.07 -2.69
N ASP A 75 0.81 -0.82 -2.77
CA ASP A 75 1.57 0.39 -2.40
C ASP A 75 0.64 1.48 -1.88
N GLY A 76 1.12 2.30 -0.95
CA GLY A 76 0.41 3.52 -0.52
C GLY A 76 -0.08 3.52 0.93
N GLY A 77 0.35 2.59 1.78
CA GLY A 77 -0.03 2.59 3.21
C GLY A 77 0.21 3.93 3.92
N HIS A 78 1.30 4.64 3.61
CA HIS A 78 1.54 5.99 4.15
C HIS A 78 0.53 7.04 3.64
N ARG A 79 0.04 6.90 2.40
CA ARG A 79 -0.99 7.79 1.84
C ARG A 79 -2.34 7.53 2.50
N ILE A 80 -2.69 6.26 2.75
CA ILE A 80 -3.89 5.88 3.52
C ILE A 80 -3.86 6.53 4.91
N ALA A 81 -2.78 6.33 5.65
CA ALA A 81 -2.62 6.92 6.98
C ALA A 81 -2.72 8.45 6.97
N LYS A 82 -2.13 9.13 5.97
CA LYS A 82 -2.22 10.58 5.85
C LYS A 82 -3.64 11.06 5.56
N ALA A 83 -4.36 10.40 4.67
CA ALA A 83 -5.75 10.73 4.36
C ALA A 83 -6.65 10.55 5.59
N TRP A 84 -6.50 9.42 6.29
CA TRP A 84 -7.24 9.13 7.52
C TRP A 84 -6.97 10.16 8.62
N LEU A 85 -5.70 10.51 8.87
CA LEU A 85 -5.32 11.57 9.82
C LEU A 85 -5.87 12.95 9.46
N SER A 86 -6.19 13.17 8.18
CA SER A 86 -6.80 14.40 7.68
C SER A 86 -8.34 14.37 7.76
N GLY A 87 -8.92 13.33 8.36
CA GLY A 87 -10.37 13.15 8.50
C GLY A 87 -11.07 12.61 7.25
N ALA A 88 -10.32 12.13 6.25
CA ALA A 88 -10.91 11.51 5.07
C ALA A 88 -11.43 10.10 5.40
N THR A 89 -12.60 9.76 4.85
CA THR A 89 -13.18 8.40 4.92
C THR A 89 -12.92 7.59 3.66
N THR A 90 -12.43 8.24 2.60
CA THR A 90 -12.15 7.64 1.30
C THR A 90 -10.76 8.03 0.81
N ILE A 91 -10.20 7.24 -0.10
CA ILE A 91 -8.92 7.52 -0.74
C ILE A 91 -8.96 7.15 -2.23
N LYS A 92 -8.21 7.90 -3.04
CA LYS A 92 -8.00 7.59 -4.45
C LYS A 92 -7.14 6.34 -4.60
N THR A 93 -7.59 5.41 -5.42
CA THR A 93 -6.87 4.18 -5.73
C THR A 93 -6.82 3.95 -7.24
N VAL A 94 -5.87 3.12 -7.65
CA VAL A 94 -5.88 2.42 -8.93
C VAL A 94 -5.81 0.93 -8.63
N ARG A 95 -6.51 0.12 -9.42
CA ARG A 95 -6.61 -1.32 -9.23
C ARG A 95 -6.19 -2.04 -10.49
N PHE A 96 -5.27 -3.00 -10.33
CA PHE A 96 -4.93 -3.89 -11.44
C PHE A 96 -6.13 -4.78 -11.81
N PRO A 97 -6.50 -4.93 -13.09
CA PRO A 97 -7.53 -5.88 -13.49
C PRO A 97 -7.05 -7.34 -13.37
N THR A 98 -5.73 -7.54 -13.38
CA THR A 98 -5.04 -8.82 -13.15
C THR A 98 -3.70 -8.50 -12.51
N ASP A 99 -3.33 -9.23 -11.46
CA ASP A 99 -2.08 -8.97 -10.75
C ASP A 99 -0.88 -9.04 -11.70
N PRO A 100 0.05 -8.08 -11.61
CA PRO A 100 1.30 -8.20 -12.33
C PRO A 100 2.10 -9.39 -11.78
N ALA A 101 2.95 -9.98 -12.62
CA ALA A 101 3.90 -10.96 -12.13
C ALA A 101 4.82 -10.33 -11.06
N PRO A 102 5.13 -11.04 -9.96
CA PRO A 102 6.07 -10.54 -8.97
C PRO A 102 7.47 -10.40 -9.56
N ASP A 103 8.25 -9.47 -9.02
CA ASP A 103 9.64 -9.27 -9.44
C ASP A 103 10.53 -10.43 -8.98
N TYR A 104 10.23 -10.98 -7.81
CA TYR A 104 10.80 -12.23 -7.34
C TYR A 104 9.90 -12.90 -6.31
N ILE A 105 10.12 -14.21 -6.12
CA ILE A 105 9.46 -15.01 -5.10
C ILE A 105 10.55 -15.46 -4.12
N GLN A 106 10.39 -15.12 -2.86
CA GLN A 106 11.22 -15.67 -1.79
C GLN A 106 10.58 -16.96 -1.30
N PRO A 107 11.28 -18.10 -1.34
CA PRO A 107 10.80 -19.33 -0.71
C PRO A 107 10.50 -19.11 0.77
N LEU A 108 9.49 -19.81 1.30
CA LEU A 108 9.23 -19.87 2.74
C LEU A 108 10.32 -20.66 3.46
#